data_AF-A0A2H9TJC1-F1
#
_entry.id   AF-A0A2H9TJC1-F1
#
_cell.length_a   1.000
_cell.length_b   1.000
_cell.length_c   1.000
_cell.angle_alpha   90.00
_cell.angle_beta   90.00
_cell.angle_gamma   90.00
#
_symmetry.space_group_name_H-M   'P 1'
#
loop_
_entity.id
_entity.type
_entity.pdbx_description
1 polymer ?
#
loop_
_entity_poly.entity_id
_entity_poly.type
_entity_poly.pdbx_seq_one_letter_code
_entity_poly.pdbx_strand_id
1 'polypeptide(L)'
;MDRALSIVLGALASLLFGLFICLTDFGTFHGSVYIGSVAAVWEYSWAFVFGGGIVTSIAIHRYGGIDTAHVHHLPLSSLQSVASSRPPQSQWLSRVEFEAECSRGITVRNSRDFAKRAILLLLVDSTEVAGCREWFVENAMLWKFFREFRDMDLVNLVRLLWKDGKFDQETRRDCTLAAASRLSKDLAKALCVALTAEHPQDGWIESNLKRHRENGAETVALEIELAADIHLKLWYVPGTIAECRLCGYRLPKKHRVLAFAQYIFHQVARYTRRCGICRNRAVGLLPFERPAAEPLKKDAKTTDVLDSGAGIAAESSNSDKKPAAPGGLSKDKEKMPNVPDDGAGTSASDQKEPLDNIV
;
A
#
# COMPACT_ATOMS: atom_id res chain seq x y z
N MET A 1 15.57 -35.47 10.28
CA MET A 1 14.87 -36.01 9.10
C MET A 1 15.70 -35.64 7.88
N ASP A 2 16.22 -36.64 7.18
CA ASP A 2 17.20 -36.45 6.12
C ASP A 2 16.59 -35.77 4.89
N ARG A 3 17.30 -34.78 4.34
CA ARG A 3 16.95 -34.11 3.08
C ARG A 3 16.71 -35.11 1.95
N ALA A 4 17.42 -36.22 1.95
CA ALA A 4 17.24 -37.32 1.00
C ALA A 4 15.82 -37.92 1.08
N LEU A 5 15.28 -38.13 2.29
CA LEU A 5 13.94 -38.68 2.48
C LEU A 5 12.86 -37.70 1.99
N SER A 6 13.05 -36.40 2.20
CA SER A 6 12.11 -35.38 1.71
C SER A 6 12.10 -35.29 0.18
N ILE A 7 13.25 -35.49 -0.47
CA ILE A 7 13.36 -35.50 -1.94
C ILE A 7 12.69 -36.75 -2.51
N VAL A 8 12.92 -37.92 -1.91
CA VAL A 8 12.33 -39.19 -2.34
C VAL A 8 10.80 -39.17 -2.17
N LEU A 9 10.29 -38.67 -1.03
CA LEU A 9 8.85 -38.52 -0.80
C LEU A 9 8.20 -37.53 -1.77
N GLY A 10 8.89 -36.42 -2.09
CA GLY A 10 8.42 -35.47 -3.10
C GLY A 10 8.34 -36.07 -4.50
N ALA A 11 9.37 -36.84 -4.90
CA ALA A 11 9.39 -37.54 -6.18
C ALA A 11 8.27 -38.59 -6.29
N LEU A 12 8.06 -39.38 -5.23
CA LEU A 12 6.99 -40.37 -5.15
C LEU A 12 5.60 -39.73 -5.21
N ALA A 13 5.38 -38.63 -4.50
CA ALA A 13 4.10 -37.91 -4.53
C ALA A 13 3.79 -37.36 -5.93
N SER A 14 4.78 -36.79 -6.62
CA SER A 14 4.62 -36.33 -8.01
C SER A 14 4.32 -37.49 -8.98
N LEU A 15 4.99 -38.63 -8.81
CA LEU A 15 4.76 -39.82 -9.63
C LEU A 15 3.34 -40.37 -9.44
N LEU A 16 2.90 -40.49 -8.19
CA LEU A 16 1.56 -40.97 -7.85
C LEU A 16 0.47 -40.00 -8.31
N PHE A 17 0.69 -38.69 -8.24
CA PHE A 17 -0.24 -37.69 -8.74
C PHE A 17 -0.35 -37.73 -10.27
N GLY A 18 0.76 -37.87 -10.99
CA GLY A 18 0.75 -38.08 -12.44
C GLY A 18 0.02 -39.35 -12.84
N LEU A 19 0.25 -40.44 -12.09
CA LEU A 19 -0.39 -41.73 -12.33
C LEU A 19 -1.90 -41.67 -12.02
N PHE A 20 -2.31 -40.93 -10.99
CA PHE A 20 -3.71 -40.66 -10.68
C PHE A 20 -4.42 -39.91 -11.81
N ILE A 21 -3.80 -38.85 -12.36
CA ILE A 21 -4.35 -38.11 -13.50
C ILE A 21 -4.53 -39.04 -14.71
N CYS A 22 -3.50 -39.84 -15.04
CA CYS A 22 -3.59 -40.81 -16.13
C CYS A 22 -4.71 -41.85 -15.91
N LEU A 23 -4.90 -42.32 -14.68
CA LEU A 23 -5.95 -43.28 -14.35
C LEU A 23 -7.35 -42.66 -14.37
N THR A 24 -7.51 -41.40 -13.93
CA THR A 24 -8.79 -40.69 -14.01
C THR A 24 -9.18 -40.36 -15.44
N ASP A 25 -8.21 -40.11 -16.34
CA ASP A 25 -8.45 -39.89 -17.77
C ASP A 25 -8.88 -41.18 -18.50
N PHE A 26 -8.40 -42.35 -18.07
CA PHE A 26 -8.82 -43.63 -18.64
C PHE A 26 -10.25 -44.05 -18.25
N GLY A 27 -10.83 -43.47 -17.20
CA GLY A 27 -12.18 -43.79 -16.72
C GLY A 27 -13.32 -43.15 -17.52
N THR A 28 -13.03 -42.18 -18.38
CA THR A 28 -14.02 -41.46 -19.19
C THR A 28 -13.71 -41.60 -20.68
N PHE A 29 -13.81 -42.84 -21.18
CA PHE A 29 -13.63 -43.12 -22.62
C PHE A 29 -14.98 -43.16 -23.35
N HIS A 30 -15.35 -42.05 -23.97
CA HIS A 30 -16.01 -42.01 -25.28
C HIS A 30 -15.81 -40.63 -25.94
N GLY A 31 -14.93 -40.58 -26.96
CA GLY A 31 -15.08 -39.66 -28.11
C GLY A 31 -14.22 -38.39 -28.17
N SER A 32 -13.07 -38.48 -28.85
CA SER A 32 -12.61 -37.52 -29.88
C SER A 32 -12.36 -36.04 -29.53
N VAL A 33 -11.65 -35.72 -28.44
CA VAL A 33 -11.04 -34.38 -28.24
C VAL A 33 -9.71 -34.51 -27.47
N TYR A 34 -8.64 -35.05 -28.07
CA TYR A 34 -7.45 -35.45 -27.28
C TYR A 34 -6.10 -34.81 -27.62
N ILE A 35 -5.97 -33.96 -28.63
CA ILE A 35 -4.67 -33.33 -28.92
C ILE A 35 -4.50 -31.98 -28.22
N GLY A 36 -5.58 -31.24 -27.96
CA GLY A 36 -5.53 -29.97 -27.22
C GLY A 36 -5.33 -30.12 -25.70
N SER A 37 -5.88 -31.18 -25.10
CA SER A 37 -5.91 -31.36 -23.65
C SER A 37 -4.55 -31.81 -23.08
N VAL A 38 -3.80 -32.63 -23.82
CA VAL A 38 -2.47 -33.10 -23.37
C VAL A 38 -1.44 -31.98 -23.40
N ALA A 39 -1.50 -31.09 -24.41
CA ALA A 39 -0.64 -29.90 -24.46
C ALA A 39 -0.94 -28.93 -23.30
N ALA A 40 -2.22 -28.72 -22.97
CA ALA A 40 -2.61 -27.90 -21.82
C ALA A 40 -2.15 -28.55 -20.50
N VAL A 41 -2.36 -29.85 -20.28
CA VAL A 41 -1.90 -30.55 -19.07
C VAL A 41 -0.37 -30.56 -18.94
N TRP A 42 0.34 -30.58 -20.07
CA TRP A 42 1.81 -30.48 -20.10
C TRP A 42 2.29 -29.07 -19.79
N GLU A 43 1.70 -28.02 -20.35
CA GLU A 43 2.00 -26.62 -19.99
C GLU A 43 1.67 -26.33 -18.52
N TYR A 44 0.55 -26.84 -18.01
CA TYR A 44 0.20 -26.77 -16.60
C TYR A 44 1.22 -27.52 -15.73
N SER A 45 1.71 -28.68 -16.16
CA SER A 45 2.72 -29.45 -15.42
C SER A 45 4.07 -28.74 -15.38
N TRP A 46 4.54 -28.14 -16.47
CA TRP A 46 5.81 -27.39 -16.47
C TRP A 46 5.71 -26.10 -15.65
N ALA A 47 4.60 -25.38 -15.74
CA ALA A 47 4.32 -24.22 -14.89
C ALA A 47 4.26 -24.62 -13.40
N PHE A 48 3.74 -25.81 -13.07
CA PHE A 48 3.69 -26.32 -11.70
C PHE A 48 5.04 -26.82 -11.19
N VAL A 49 5.82 -27.50 -12.04
CA VAL A 49 7.12 -28.10 -11.66
C VAL A 49 8.22 -27.04 -11.52
N PHE A 50 8.29 -26.04 -12.39
CA PHE A 50 9.37 -25.05 -12.34
C PHE A 50 8.99 -23.71 -11.70
N GLY A 51 7.72 -23.28 -11.78
CA GLY A 51 7.27 -22.02 -11.17
C GLY A 51 6.44 -22.21 -9.90
N GLY A 52 5.44 -23.11 -9.96
CA GLY A 52 4.45 -23.31 -8.91
C GLY A 52 5.02 -23.95 -7.65
N GLY A 53 5.87 -24.96 -7.78
CA GLY A 53 6.47 -25.68 -6.66
C GLY A 53 7.37 -24.80 -5.79
N ILE A 54 8.18 -23.94 -6.42
CA ILE A 54 9.07 -23.02 -5.71
C ILE A 54 8.26 -21.96 -4.98
N VAL A 55 7.28 -21.32 -5.65
CA VAL A 55 6.42 -20.31 -5.02
C VAL A 55 5.62 -20.92 -3.88
N THR A 56 5.08 -22.13 -4.05
CA THR A 56 4.31 -22.83 -3.00
C THR A 56 5.19 -23.18 -1.81
N SER A 57 6.41 -23.68 -2.05
CA SER A 57 7.37 -23.98 -1.00
C SER A 57 7.78 -22.72 -0.22
N ILE A 58 8.08 -21.61 -0.92
CA ILE A 58 8.40 -20.32 -0.30
C ILE A 58 7.22 -19.79 0.52
N ALA A 59 6.00 -19.85 -0.02
CA ALA A 59 4.79 -19.40 0.66
C ALA A 59 4.55 -20.19 1.95
N ILE A 60 4.66 -21.53 1.89
CA ILE A 60 4.50 -22.40 3.06
C ILE A 60 5.59 -22.10 4.09
N HIS A 61 6.85 -22.02 3.68
CA HIS A 61 7.99 -21.87 4.59
C HIS A 61 8.05 -20.47 5.24
N ARG A 62 7.79 -19.40 4.48
CA ARG A 62 7.93 -18.02 4.99
C ARG A 62 6.68 -17.48 5.67
N TYR A 63 5.50 -17.88 5.19
CA TYR A 63 4.24 -17.29 5.66
C TYR A 63 3.45 -18.21 6.57
N GLY A 64 3.98 -19.41 6.87
CA GLY A 64 3.54 -20.36 7.90
C GLY A 64 2.02 -20.42 8.01
N GLY A 65 1.37 -21.33 7.29
CA GLY A 65 -0.09 -21.48 7.28
C GLY A 65 -0.82 -20.82 6.10
N ILE A 66 -0.09 -20.40 5.07
CA ILE A 66 -0.64 -20.48 3.70
C ILE A 66 -0.61 -21.96 3.34
N ASP A 67 -1.72 -22.66 3.59
CA ASP A 67 -1.88 -24.06 3.20
C ASP A 67 -1.94 -24.17 1.66
N THR A 68 -1.62 -25.33 1.10
CA THR A 68 -1.71 -25.62 -0.36
C THR A 68 -3.09 -25.28 -0.91
N ALA A 69 -4.15 -25.48 -0.12
CA ALA A 69 -5.52 -25.07 -0.44
C ALA A 69 -5.68 -23.57 -0.73
N HIS A 70 -4.83 -22.71 -0.16
CA HIS A 70 -4.89 -21.25 -0.34
C HIS A 70 -4.11 -20.79 -1.58
N VAL A 71 -3.17 -21.60 -2.07
CA VAL A 71 -2.33 -21.26 -3.24
C VAL A 71 -3.18 -21.06 -4.49
N HIS A 72 -4.25 -21.85 -4.65
CA HIS A 72 -5.18 -21.73 -5.79
C HIS A 72 -5.94 -20.41 -5.84
N HIS A 73 -5.98 -19.64 -4.74
CA HIS A 73 -6.63 -18.32 -4.70
C HIS A 73 -5.66 -17.16 -4.96
N LEU A 74 -4.37 -17.45 -5.09
CA LEU A 74 -3.37 -16.43 -5.36
C LEU A 74 -3.45 -16.02 -6.84
N PRO A 75 -3.34 -14.72 -7.18
CA PRO A 75 -3.33 -14.27 -8.57
C PRO A 75 -1.99 -14.64 -9.23
N LEU A 76 -1.87 -15.90 -9.65
CA LEU A 76 -0.64 -16.49 -10.21
C LEU A 76 -0.12 -15.75 -11.45
N SER A 77 -1.01 -15.12 -12.23
CA SER A 77 -0.61 -14.33 -13.40
C SER A 77 0.35 -13.18 -13.05
N SER A 78 0.16 -12.54 -11.89
CA SER A 78 1.08 -11.47 -11.45
C SER A 78 2.45 -12.02 -11.06
N LEU A 79 2.49 -13.20 -10.44
CA LEU A 79 3.75 -13.87 -10.08
C LEU A 79 4.49 -14.36 -11.32
N GLN A 80 3.77 -14.99 -12.26
CA GLN A 80 4.32 -15.47 -13.52
C GLN A 80 4.90 -14.31 -14.33
N SER A 81 4.16 -13.21 -14.47
CA SER A 81 4.64 -12.02 -15.19
C SER A 81 5.94 -11.46 -14.62
N VAL A 82 6.08 -11.39 -13.28
CA VAL A 82 7.30 -10.90 -12.63
C VAL A 82 8.42 -11.93 -12.68
N ALA A 83 8.12 -13.22 -12.59
CA ALA A 83 9.11 -14.28 -12.72
C ALA A 83 9.68 -14.36 -14.14
N SER A 84 8.84 -14.21 -15.17
CA SER A 84 9.24 -14.29 -16.59
C SER A 84 10.04 -13.07 -17.05
N SER A 85 9.85 -11.90 -16.44
CA SER A 85 10.61 -10.69 -16.80
C SER A 85 11.99 -10.61 -16.16
N ARG A 86 12.34 -11.56 -15.27
CA ARG A 86 13.54 -11.48 -14.44
C ARG A 86 14.63 -12.44 -14.88
N PRO A 87 15.91 -12.03 -14.76
CA PRO A 87 17.02 -12.93 -15.03
C PRO A 87 17.03 -14.08 -14.01
N PRO A 88 17.45 -15.30 -14.40
CA PRO A 88 17.42 -16.48 -13.54
C PRO A 88 18.19 -16.34 -12.21
N GLN A 89 19.10 -15.36 -12.13
CA GLN A 89 20.02 -15.16 -11.02
C GLN A 89 19.42 -14.30 -9.89
N SER A 90 18.35 -13.53 -10.15
CA SER A 90 17.71 -12.64 -9.16
C SER A 90 16.29 -13.11 -8.84
N GLN A 91 16.18 -14.15 -8.01
CA GLN A 91 14.87 -14.70 -7.65
C GLN A 91 14.06 -13.79 -6.71
N TRP A 92 14.74 -12.93 -5.94
CA TRP A 92 14.12 -12.07 -4.93
C TRP A 92 14.00 -10.62 -5.40
N LEU A 93 12.89 -9.97 -5.07
CA LEU A 93 12.66 -8.54 -5.23
C LEU A 93 13.37 -7.81 -4.10
N SER A 94 14.23 -6.87 -4.46
CA SER A 94 14.58 -5.78 -3.55
C SER A 94 13.35 -4.90 -3.28
N ARG A 95 13.40 -4.08 -2.24
CA ARG A 95 12.34 -3.14 -1.88
C ARG A 95 12.02 -2.21 -3.04
N VAL A 96 13.03 -1.62 -3.67
CA VAL A 96 12.84 -0.68 -4.80
C VAL A 96 12.12 -1.36 -5.96
N GLU A 97 12.51 -2.59 -6.29
CA GLU A 97 11.86 -3.36 -7.36
C GLU A 97 10.43 -3.76 -6.99
N PHE A 98 10.18 -4.15 -5.73
CA PHE A 98 8.84 -4.45 -5.24
C PHE A 98 7.91 -3.25 -5.33
N GLU A 99 8.38 -2.06 -4.92
CA GLU A 99 7.61 -0.82 -5.00
C GLU A 99 7.29 -0.46 -6.46
N ALA A 100 8.28 -0.57 -7.35
CA ALA A 100 8.11 -0.32 -8.78
C ALA A 100 7.11 -1.30 -9.43
N GLU A 101 7.21 -2.61 -9.14
CA GLU A 101 6.30 -3.62 -9.67
C GLU A 101 4.87 -3.49 -9.11
N CYS A 102 4.72 -3.10 -7.84
CA CYS A 102 3.41 -2.86 -7.25
C CYS A 102 2.71 -1.65 -7.86
N SER A 103 3.45 -0.60 -8.21
CA SER A 103 2.90 0.63 -8.79
C SER A 103 2.75 0.58 -10.31
N ARG A 104 3.43 -0.35 -11.01
CA ARG A 104 3.41 -0.43 -12.47
C ARG A 104 1.99 -0.59 -13.03
N GLY A 105 1.59 0.40 -13.84
CA GLY A 105 0.30 0.43 -14.53
C GLY A 105 -0.90 0.59 -13.60
N ILE A 106 -0.68 1.00 -12.35
CA ILE A 106 -1.76 1.32 -11.43
C ILE A 106 -2.18 2.77 -11.65
N THR A 107 -3.46 2.95 -11.91
CA THR A 107 -4.16 4.20 -12.13
C THR A 107 -5.33 4.28 -11.15
N VAL A 108 -6.01 5.42 -11.10
CA VAL A 108 -7.24 5.55 -10.29
C VAL A 108 -8.29 4.51 -10.68
N ARG A 109 -8.45 4.24 -11.98
CA ARG A 109 -9.50 3.35 -12.53
C ARG A 109 -9.31 1.90 -12.12
N ASN A 110 -8.06 1.43 -12.07
CA ASN A 110 -7.71 0.07 -11.69
C ASN A 110 -7.01 -0.01 -10.32
N SER A 111 -7.18 1.00 -9.45
CA SER A 111 -6.64 1.02 -8.07
C SER A 111 -7.00 -0.22 -7.22
N ARG A 112 -8.04 -0.98 -7.60
CA ARG A 112 -8.37 -2.27 -6.97
C ARG A 112 -7.36 -3.38 -7.28
N ASP A 113 -6.63 -3.27 -8.38
CA ASP A 113 -5.61 -4.24 -8.78
C ASP A 113 -4.33 -4.09 -7.95
N PHE A 114 -4.07 -2.92 -7.36
CA PHE A 114 -3.00 -2.73 -6.37
C PHE A 114 -3.11 -3.75 -5.22
N ALA A 115 -4.32 -4.03 -4.74
CA ALA A 115 -4.54 -5.04 -3.70
C ALA A 115 -4.07 -6.44 -4.10
N LYS A 116 -4.20 -6.79 -5.40
CA LYS A 116 -3.76 -8.08 -5.95
C LYS A 116 -2.23 -8.19 -5.98
N ARG A 117 -1.52 -7.06 -6.09
CA ARG A 117 -0.04 -6.99 -6.07
C ARG A 117 0.57 -7.36 -4.73
N ALA A 118 -0.22 -7.47 -3.65
CA ALA A 118 0.25 -8.03 -2.37
C ALA A 118 0.92 -9.40 -2.51
N ILE A 119 0.57 -10.15 -3.56
CA ILE A 119 1.17 -11.44 -3.84
C ILE A 119 2.69 -11.36 -4.06
N LEU A 120 3.18 -10.22 -4.55
CA LEU A 120 4.59 -10.00 -4.82
C LEU A 120 5.44 -10.01 -3.54
N LEU A 121 4.82 -9.84 -2.36
CA LEU A 121 5.50 -10.02 -1.07
C LEU A 121 6.07 -11.43 -0.89
N LEU A 122 5.53 -12.44 -1.60
CA LEU A 122 6.11 -13.79 -1.61
C LEU A 122 7.49 -13.84 -2.27
N LEU A 123 7.78 -12.89 -3.16
CA LEU A 123 9.03 -12.80 -3.92
C LEU A 123 10.01 -11.79 -3.34
N VAL A 124 9.70 -11.08 -2.24
CA VAL A 124 10.61 -10.09 -1.63
C VAL A 124 11.71 -10.78 -0.82
N ASP A 125 12.92 -10.20 -0.74
CA ASP A 125 13.97 -10.69 0.17
C ASP A 125 13.48 -10.72 1.64
N SER A 126 13.79 -11.79 2.37
CA SER A 126 13.36 -11.94 3.77
C SER A 126 13.80 -10.80 4.69
N THR A 127 14.95 -10.18 4.40
CA THR A 127 15.49 -9.04 5.18
C THR A 127 14.70 -7.75 4.94
N GLU A 128 14.00 -7.64 3.81
CA GLU A 128 13.27 -6.44 3.39
C GLU A 128 11.74 -6.57 3.49
N VAL A 129 11.23 -7.79 3.71
CA VAL A 129 9.79 -8.10 3.77
C VAL A 129 9.04 -7.19 4.75
N ALA A 130 9.61 -6.87 5.90
CA ALA A 130 8.94 -6.02 6.90
C ALA A 130 8.68 -4.61 6.34
N GLY A 131 9.71 -3.97 5.78
CA GLY A 131 9.58 -2.66 5.16
C GLY A 131 8.67 -2.65 3.94
N CYS A 132 8.70 -3.72 3.13
CA CYS A 132 7.80 -3.86 1.97
C CYS A 132 6.34 -4.03 2.40
N ARG A 133 6.06 -4.77 3.48
CA ARG A 133 4.70 -4.90 4.05
C ARG A 133 4.18 -3.57 4.56
N GLU A 134 4.99 -2.85 5.32
CA GLU A 134 4.64 -1.51 5.83
C GLU A 134 4.28 -0.59 4.67
N TRP A 135 5.19 -0.44 3.70
CA TRP A 135 4.95 0.37 2.51
C TRP A 135 3.69 -0.07 1.76
N PHE A 136 3.49 -1.36 1.56
CA PHE A 136 2.33 -1.88 0.83
C PHE A 136 1.02 -1.53 1.53
N VAL A 137 0.95 -1.71 2.84
CA VAL A 137 -0.25 -1.40 3.63
C VAL A 137 -0.55 0.09 3.59
N GLU A 138 0.46 0.94 3.78
CA GLU A 138 0.29 2.39 3.71
C GLU A 138 -0.27 2.83 2.35
N ASN A 139 0.33 2.37 1.25
CA ASN A 139 -0.11 2.72 -0.10
C ASN A 139 -1.50 2.17 -0.41
N ALA A 140 -1.80 0.95 0.02
CA ALA A 140 -3.14 0.38 -0.17
C ALA A 140 -4.21 1.11 0.66
N MET A 141 -3.85 1.64 1.83
CA MET A 141 -4.71 2.51 2.63
C MET A 141 -4.96 3.85 1.95
N LEU A 142 -3.93 4.48 1.37
CA LEU A 142 -4.08 5.71 0.58
C LEU A 142 -5.06 5.48 -0.59
N TRP A 143 -4.90 4.38 -1.34
CA TRP A 143 -5.85 4.01 -2.39
C TRP A 143 -7.27 3.77 -1.88
N LYS A 144 -7.41 3.16 -0.70
CA LYS A 144 -8.70 2.94 -0.07
C LYS A 144 -9.36 4.27 0.30
N PHE A 145 -8.65 5.15 1.00
CA PHE A 145 -9.13 6.47 1.39
C PHE A 145 -9.47 7.32 0.19
N PHE A 146 -8.68 7.27 -0.89
CA PHE A 146 -8.98 8.01 -2.10
C PHE A 146 -10.36 7.67 -2.67
N ARG A 147 -10.77 6.40 -2.61
CA ARG A 147 -12.10 5.95 -3.06
C ARG A 147 -13.22 6.31 -2.09
N GLU A 148 -12.94 6.29 -0.80
CA GLU A 148 -13.94 6.45 0.27
C GLU A 148 -14.17 7.90 0.65
N PHE A 149 -13.11 8.71 0.72
CA PHE A 149 -13.16 10.11 1.13
C PHE A 149 -13.96 10.97 0.14
N ARG A 150 -14.56 12.03 0.69
CA ARG A 150 -15.38 13.01 -0.01
C ARG A 150 -14.99 14.40 0.51
N ASP A 151 -15.38 15.43 -0.24
CA ASP A 151 -15.27 16.82 0.17
C ASP A 151 -13.85 17.19 0.68
N MET A 152 -13.76 17.85 1.83
CA MET A 152 -12.50 18.31 2.42
C MET A 152 -11.50 17.19 2.70
N ASP A 153 -11.96 15.98 3.06
CA ASP A 153 -11.06 14.84 3.31
C ASP A 153 -10.36 14.43 2.01
N LEU A 154 -11.05 14.48 0.87
CA LEU A 154 -10.46 14.18 -0.43
C LEU A 154 -9.48 15.26 -0.86
N VAL A 155 -9.77 16.54 -0.61
CA VAL A 155 -8.83 17.66 -0.86
C VAL A 155 -7.55 17.46 -0.06
N ASN A 156 -7.68 17.18 1.24
CA ASN A 156 -6.54 16.95 2.13
C ASN A 156 -5.72 15.73 1.75
N LEU A 157 -6.37 14.64 1.35
CA LEU A 157 -5.68 13.44 0.88
C LEU A 157 -4.87 13.73 -0.40
N VAL A 158 -5.42 14.46 -1.38
CA VAL A 158 -4.68 14.79 -2.61
C VAL A 158 -3.46 15.65 -2.29
N ARG A 159 -3.59 16.67 -1.44
CA ARG A 159 -2.45 17.47 -0.98
C ARG A 159 -1.38 16.61 -0.30
N LEU A 160 -1.79 15.66 0.56
CA LEU A 160 -0.88 14.70 1.19
C LEU A 160 -0.15 13.85 0.14
N LEU A 161 -0.84 13.35 -0.88
CA LEU A 161 -0.23 12.56 -1.96
C LEU A 161 0.85 13.37 -2.70
N TRP A 162 0.61 14.66 -2.94
CA TRP A 162 1.60 15.54 -3.57
C TRP A 162 2.80 15.81 -2.67
N LYS A 163 2.57 16.13 -1.40
CA LYS A 163 3.59 16.43 -0.40
C LYS A 163 4.52 15.25 -0.12
N ASP A 164 3.96 14.06 0.09
CA ASP A 164 4.73 12.88 0.50
C ASP A 164 5.51 12.24 -0.65
N GLY A 165 5.11 12.48 -1.90
CA GLY A 165 5.79 11.94 -3.08
C GLY A 165 5.82 10.41 -3.18
N LYS A 166 4.99 9.69 -2.40
CA LYS A 166 4.94 8.22 -2.39
C LYS A 166 4.41 7.62 -3.69
N PHE A 167 3.52 8.34 -4.36
CA PHE A 167 3.03 7.95 -5.68
C PHE A 167 3.89 8.61 -6.76
N ASP A 168 4.09 7.88 -7.85
CA ASP A 168 4.74 8.43 -9.04
C ASP A 168 3.95 9.62 -9.57
N GLN A 169 4.60 10.42 -10.43
CA GLN A 169 4.03 11.67 -10.92
C GLN A 169 2.75 11.44 -11.72
N GLU A 170 2.67 10.38 -12.52
CA GLU A 170 1.50 10.05 -13.33
C GLU A 170 0.31 9.68 -12.43
N THR A 171 0.53 8.81 -11.45
CA THR A 171 -0.49 8.44 -10.45
C THR A 171 -1.02 9.65 -9.68
N ARG A 172 -0.15 10.59 -9.27
CA ARG A 172 -0.58 11.82 -8.58
C ARG A 172 -1.44 12.71 -9.46
N ARG A 173 -1.05 12.87 -10.73
CA ARG A 173 -1.81 13.63 -11.74
C ARG A 173 -3.20 13.02 -11.95
N ASP A 174 -3.26 11.71 -12.13
CA ASP A 174 -4.50 10.94 -12.26
C ASP A 174 -5.41 11.11 -11.03
N CYS A 175 -4.86 10.95 -9.83
CA CYS A 175 -5.60 11.15 -8.58
C CYS A 175 -6.15 12.58 -8.47
N THR A 176 -5.37 13.58 -8.90
CA THR A 176 -5.77 14.99 -8.84
C THR A 176 -6.93 15.28 -9.78
N LEU A 177 -6.87 14.84 -11.03
CA LEU A 177 -7.96 15.01 -11.99
C LEU A 177 -9.23 14.25 -11.55
N ALA A 178 -9.05 13.02 -11.08
CA ALA A 178 -10.16 12.23 -10.57
C ALA A 178 -10.79 12.85 -9.31
N ALA A 179 -10.00 13.48 -8.44
CA ALA A 179 -10.53 14.21 -7.29
C ALA A 179 -11.26 15.49 -7.71
N ALA A 180 -10.66 16.31 -8.58
CA ALA A 180 -11.26 17.56 -9.05
C ALA A 180 -12.62 17.35 -9.73
N SER A 181 -12.81 16.23 -10.44
CA SER A 181 -14.10 15.85 -11.04
C SER A 181 -15.14 15.32 -10.03
N ARG A 182 -14.71 14.89 -8.84
CA ARG A 182 -15.60 14.37 -7.77
C ARG A 182 -15.98 15.43 -6.74
N LEU A 183 -15.20 16.50 -6.64
CA LEU A 183 -15.41 17.59 -5.69
C LEU A 183 -16.46 18.59 -6.22
N SER A 184 -17.06 19.35 -5.30
CA SER A 184 -17.85 20.54 -5.68
C SER A 184 -16.95 21.57 -6.37
N LYS A 185 -17.54 22.50 -7.14
CA LYS A 185 -16.78 23.53 -7.88
C LYS A 185 -15.87 24.34 -6.95
N ASP A 186 -16.37 24.72 -5.78
CA ASP A 186 -15.62 25.52 -4.81
C ASP A 186 -14.46 24.74 -4.19
N LEU A 187 -14.67 23.45 -3.85
CA LEU A 187 -13.62 22.59 -3.31
C LEU A 187 -12.59 22.20 -4.37
N ALA A 188 -13.00 21.98 -5.61
CA ALA A 188 -12.08 21.76 -6.73
C ALA A 188 -11.22 23.00 -6.95
N LYS A 189 -11.80 24.21 -6.94
CA LYS A 189 -11.06 25.47 -7.02
C LYS A 189 -10.10 25.64 -5.84
N ALA A 190 -10.54 25.35 -4.62
CA ALA A 190 -9.70 25.43 -3.42
C ALA A 190 -8.50 24.45 -3.50
N LEU A 191 -8.73 23.21 -3.96
CA LEU A 191 -7.65 22.24 -4.22
C LEU A 191 -6.65 22.78 -5.25
N CYS A 192 -7.14 23.38 -6.34
CA CYS A 192 -6.28 23.92 -7.39
C CYS A 192 -5.41 25.08 -6.87
N VAL A 193 -6.01 26.03 -6.14
CA VAL A 193 -5.27 27.15 -5.52
C VAL A 193 -4.21 26.64 -4.54
N ALA A 194 -4.57 25.66 -3.69
CA ALA A 194 -3.63 25.06 -2.75
C ALA A 194 -2.45 24.39 -3.46
N LEU A 195 -2.71 23.54 -4.46
CA LEU A 195 -1.66 22.86 -5.21
C LEU A 195 -0.76 23.81 -6.00
N THR A 196 -1.31 24.89 -6.59
CA THR A 196 -0.49 25.91 -7.26
C THR A 196 0.41 26.66 -6.27
N ALA A 197 -0.08 26.95 -5.07
CA ALA A 197 0.72 27.61 -4.03
C ALA A 197 1.81 26.69 -3.46
N GLU A 198 1.50 25.42 -3.25
CA GLU A 198 2.43 24.41 -2.71
C GLU A 198 3.49 23.96 -3.73
N HIS A 199 3.15 23.98 -5.02
CA HIS A 199 3.97 23.44 -6.09
C HIS A 199 4.07 24.39 -7.30
N PRO A 200 4.59 25.62 -7.13
CA PRO A 200 4.60 26.65 -8.18
C PRO A 200 5.47 26.30 -9.40
N GLN A 201 6.38 25.34 -9.27
CA GLN A 201 7.27 24.91 -10.36
C GLN A 201 6.69 23.79 -11.23
N ASP A 202 5.56 23.17 -10.84
CA ASP A 202 4.96 22.10 -11.63
C ASP A 202 4.01 22.68 -12.70
N GLY A 203 4.54 22.87 -13.91
CA GLY A 203 3.78 23.41 -15.04
C GLY A 203 2.58 22.54 -15.47
N TRP A 204 2.53 21.27 -15.06
CA TRP A 204 1.35 20.43 -15.31
C TRP A 204 0.15 20.90 -14.49
N ILE A 205 0.37 21.30 -13.23
CA ILE A 205 -0.69 21.80 -12.33
C ILE A 205 -1.31 23.06 -12.93
N GLU A 206 -0.47 24.02 -13.34
CA GLU A 206 -0.93 25.25 -13.96
C GLU A 206 -1.75 24.98 -15.23
N SER A 207 -1.25 24.13 -16.11
CA SER A 207 -1.88 23.85 -17.41
C SER A 207 -3.21 23.09 -17.28
N ASN A 208 -3.27 22.09 -16.40
CA ASN A 208 -4.41 21.16 -16.33
C ASN A 208 -5.49 21.57 -15.32
N LEU A 209 -5.14 22.38 -14.32
CA LEU A 209 -6.09 22.83 -13.29
C LEU A 209 -6.67 24.23 -13.56
N LYS A 210 -6.18 24.94 -14.58
CA LYS A 210 -6.66 26.28 -14.97
C LYS A 210 -8.20 26.36 -15.08
N ARG A 211 -8.82 25.37 -15.75
CA ARG A 211 -10.28 25.32 -15.91
C ARG A 211 -11.02 25.28 -14.58
N HIS A 212 -10.51 24.56 -13.58
CA HIS A 212 -11.15 24.46 -12.27
C HIS A 212 -10.96 25.74 -11.44
N ARG A 213 -9.85 26.46 -11.66
CA ARG A 213 -9.56 27.75 -11.02
C ARG A 213 -10.52 28.85 -11.48
N GLU A 214 -10.81 28.90 -12.78
CA GLU A 214 -11.62 29.97 -13.40
C GLU A 214 -13.13 29.77 -13.18
N ASN A 215 -13.60 28.52 -13.08
CA ASN A 215 -15.04 28.20 -13.08
C ASN A 215 -15.72 28.18 -11.70
N GLY A 216 -15.02 28.54 -10.63
CA GLY A 216 -15.61 28.62 -9.27
C GLY A 216 -15.96 30.05 -8.87
N ALA A 217 -16.94 30.21 -7.97
CA ALA A 217 -17.27 31.48 -7.35
C ALA A 217 -16.03 32.10 -6.71
N GLU A 218 -16.06 33.40 -6.37
CA GLU A 218 -14.99 34.06 -5.63
C GLU A 218 -14.87 33.43 -4.23
N THR A 219 -14.16 32.31 -4.17
CA THR A 219 -13.99 31.51 -2.96
C THR A 219 -13.11 32.32 -2.03
N VAL A 220 -13.70 32.80 -0.92
CA VAL A 220 -12.97 33.17 0.29
C VAL A 220 -11.98 32.05 0.53
N ALA A 221 -10.69 32.40 0.71
CA ALA A 221 -9.65 31.44 0.96
C ALA A 221 -10.08 30.57 2.14
N LEU A 222 -10.59 29.37 1.85
CA LEU A 222 -10.86 28.39 2.89
C LEU A 222 -9.49 28.09 3.48
N GLU A 223 -9.30 28.41 4.75
CA GLU A 223 -8.16 27.89 5.49
C GLU A 223 -8.33 26.38 5.56
N ILE A 224 -7.74 25.71 4.58
CA ILE A 224 -7.68 24.25 4.55
C ILE A 224 -6.65 23.86 5.59
N GLU A 225 -7.09 23.68 6.83
CA GLU A 225 -6.29 23.04 7.86
C GLU A 225 -5.77 21.72 7.29
N LEU A 226 -4.45 21.55 7.31
CA LEU A 226 -3.82 20.28 6.96
C LEU A 226 -4.51 19.24 7.83
N ALA A 227 -5.22 18.28 7.24
CA ALA A 227 -5.88 17.23 8.00
C ALA A 227 -4.88 16.68 9.00
N ALA A 228 -5.17 16.92 10.29
CA ALA A 228 -4.37 16.45 11.41
C ALA A 228 -3.95 15.02 11.10
N ASP A 229 -2.63 14.86 10.90
CA ASP A 229 -1.95 13.71 10.32
C ASP A 229 -2.82 12.48 10.12
N ILE A 230 -3.11 12.11 8.86
CA ILE A 230 -3.55 10.74 8.57
C ILE A 230 -2.43 9.83 9.07
N HIS A 231 -2.56 9.32 10.30
CA HIS A 231 -1.52 8.55 10.96
C HIS A 231 -1.46 7.16 10.33
N LEU A 232 -0.81 7.06 9.17
CA LEU A 232 -0.62 5.82 8.41
C LEU A 232 0.05 4.74 9.28
N LYS A 233 0.91 5.16 10.21
CA LYS A 233 1.56 4.30 11.22
C LYS A 233 0.61 3.57 12.17
N LEU A 234 -0.65 4.00 12.32
CA LEU A 234 -1.62 3.28 13.15
C LEU A 234 -2.16 2.01 12.49
N TRP A 235 -1.93 1.84 11.18
CA TRP A 235 -2.46 0.74 10.37
C TRP A 235 -1.46 -0.40 10.15
N TYR A 236 -0.20 -0.17 10.54
CA TYR A 236 0.86 -1.16 10.56
C TYR A 236 1.60 -1.14 11.91
N VAL A 237 1.54 -2.24 12.63
CA VAL A 237 2.41 -2.56 13.77
C VAL A 237 2.77 -4.04 13.58
N PRO A 238 3.96 -4.56 13.89
CA PRO A 238 4.25 -6.01 13.82
C PRO A 238 3.81 -6.77 15.10
N GLY A 239 3.61 -8.10 15.03
CA GLY A 239 3.37 -9.03 16.18
C GLY A 239 2.04 -9.05 16.99
N THR A 240 0.83 -9.05 16.40
CA THR A 240 -0.46 -9.17 17.14
C THR A 240 -1.43 -10.12 16.45
N ILE A 241 -2.43 -10.58 17.20
CA ILE A 241 -3.30 -11.73 16.89
C ILE A 241 -4.24 -11.48 15.67
N ALA A 242 -4.46 -10.23 15.24
CA ALA A 242 -5.42 -9.87 14.18
C ALA A 242 -4.75 -9.25 12.92
N GLU A 243 -3.56 -9.73 12.57
CA GLU A 243 -2.82 -9.29 11.39
C GLU A 243 -3.09 -10.18 10.16
N CYS A 244 -3.18 -9.58 8.98
CA CYS A 244 -3.14 -10.35 7.73
C CYS A 244 -1.73 -10.91 7.50
N ARG A 245 -1.56 -12.24 7.45
CA ARG A 245 -0.24 -12.89 7.32
C ARG A 245 0.52 -12.49 6.06
N LEU A 246 -0.19 -12.20 4.97
CA LEU A 246 0.45 -11.81 3.72
C LEU A 246 0.96 -10.36 3.79
N CYS A 247 0.05 -9.39 3.96
CA CYS A 247 0.39 -7.97 3.82
C CYS A 247 0.71 -7.27 5.14
N GLY A 248 0.43 -7.86 6.30
CA GLY A 248 0.64 -7.23 7.60
C GLY A 248 -0.44 -6.23 8.03
N TYR A 249 -1.52 -6.08 7.26
CA TYR A 249 -2.60 -5.14 7.60
C TYR A 249 -3.29 -5.46 8.94
N ARG A 250 -3.61 -4.40 9.70
CA ARG A 250 -4.37 -4.45 10.96
C ARG A 250 -5.55 -3.50 10.96
N LEU A 251 -6.61 -3.92 11.65
CA LEU A 251 -7.74 -3.05 11.98
C LEU A 251 -7.40 -2.14 13.18
N PRO A 252 -7.77 -0.84 13.16
CA PRO A 252 -7.51 0.08 14.26
C PRO A 252 -8.16 -0.36 15.58
N LYS A 253 -7.46 -0.12 16.69
CA LYS A 253 -7.87 -0.51 18.05
C LYS A 253 -9.15 0.17 18.58
N LYS A 254 -9.68 1.20 17.92
CA LYS A 254 -10.83 2.00 18.41
C LYS A 254 -12.14 1.19 18.57
N HIS A 255 -12.18 -0.07 18.12
CA HIS A 255 -13.32 -0.98 18.31
C HIS A 255 -13.07 -2.10 19.33
N ARG A 256 -12.38 -1.86 20.46
CA ARG A 256 -12.05 -2.91 21.47
C ARG A 256 -13.25 -3.76 21.94
N VAL A 257 -14.42 -3.15 22.16
CA VAL A 257 -15.64 -3.88 22.60
C VAL A 257 -16.21 -4.74 21.46
N LEU A 258 -16.18 -4.23 20.24
CA LEU A 258 -16.49 -4.97 19.02
C LEU A 258 -15.43 -6.04 18.72
N ALA A 259 -14.18 -5.86 19.14
CA ALA A 259 -13.06 -6.74 18.81
C ALA A 259 -13.19 -8.11 19.49
N PHE A 260 -13.82 -8.22 20.66
CA PHE A 260 -14.03 -9.52 21.32
C PHE A 260 -15.18 -10.31 20.68
N ALA A 261 -16.33 -9.67 20.44
CA ALA A 261 -17.43 -10.28 19.68
C ALA A 261 -16.99 -10.60 18.25
N GLN A 262 -16.26 -9.69 17.61
CA GLN A 262 -15.58 -9.95 16.35
C GLN A 262 -14.57 -11.07 16.48
N TYR A 263 -13.79 -11.21 17.55
CA TYR A 263 -12.82 -12.30 17.69
C TYR A 263 -13.52 -13.66 17.65
N ILE A 264 -14.62 -13.84 18.37
CA ILE A 264 -15.42 -15.07 18.34
C ILE A 264 -16.05 -15.26 16.95
N PHE A 265 -16.64 -14.22 16.36
CA PHE A 265 -17.14 -14.30 14.98
C PHE A 265 -16.03 -14.57 13.95
N HIS A 266 -14.81 -14.07 14.17
CA HIS A 266 -13.64 -14.28 13.34
C HIS A 266 -13.07 -15.69 13.51
N GLN A 267 -13.36 -16.40 14.61
CA GLN A 267 -13.06 -17.83 14.74
C GLN A 267 -13.91 -18.65 13.77
N VAL A 268 -15.20 -18.32 13.64
CA VAL A 268 -16.17 -19.08 12.85
C VAL A 268 -16.17 -18.66 11.38
N ALA A 269 -16.13 -17.35 11.08
CA ALA A 269 -16.13 -16.81 9.71
C ALA A 269 -14.73 -16.78 9.04
N ARG A 270 -13.80 -17.57 9.56
CA ARG A 270 -12.37 -17.44 9.29
C ARG A 270 -11.98 -17.87 7.88
N TYR A 271 -12.62 -18.92 7.39
CA TYR A 271 -12.42 -19.44 6.04
C TYR A 271 -13.06 -18.57 4.95
N THR A 272 -13.99 -17.68 5.32
CA THR A 272 -14.73 -16.85 4.36
C THR A 272 -14.21 -15.42 4.28
N ARG A 273 -13.55 -14.90 5.33
CA ARG A 273 -13.10 -13.51 5.35
C ARG A 273 -11.80 -13.28 4.58
N ARG A 274 -11.87 -12.32 3.66
CA ARG A 274 -10.74 -11.77 2.91
C ARG A 274 -10.17 -10.57 3.65
N CYS A 275 -8.85 -10.37 3.58
CA CYS A 275 -8.24 -9.14 4.10
C CYS A 275 -8.87 -7.91 3.44
N GLY A 276 -9.26 -6.89 4.21
CA GLY A 276 -9.86 -5.66 3.68
C GLY A 276 -8.92 -4.87 2.75
N ILE A 277 -7.62 -5.15 2.81
CA ILE A 277 -6.59 -4.51 1.99
C ILE A 277 -6.19 -5.40 0.82
N CYS A 278 -5.46 -6.49 1.06
CA CYS A 278 -4.96 -7.32 -0.03
C CYS A 278 -5.99 -8.31 -0.61
N ARG A 279 -7.19 -8.41 -0.03
CA ARG A 279 -8.27 -9.34 -0.42
C ARG A 279 -7.91 -10.84 -0.38
N ASN A 280 -6.70 -11.19 0.05
CA ASN A 280 -6.28 -12.58 0.21
C ASN A 280 -6.87 -13.19 1.49
N ARG A 281 -7.14 -14.50 1.44
CA ARG A 281 -7.54 -15.34 2.58
C ARG A 281 -6.28 -15.72 3.34
N ALA A 282 -5.81 -14.85 4.24
CA ALA A 282 -4.57 -15.07 4.96
C ALA A 282 -4.62 -14.56 6.41
N VAL A 283 -5.79 -14.56 7.05
CA VAL A 283 -5.88 -14.27 8.49
C VAL A 283 -5.70 -15.58 9.24
N GLY A 284 -4.46 -16.05 9.34
CA GLY A 284 -4.15 -17.15 10.24
C GLY A 284 -3.86 -16.57 11.63
N LEU A 285 -4.52 -17.11 12.66
CA LEU A 285 -4.20 -16.76 14.04
C LEU A 285 -2.76 -17.17 14.35
N LEU A 286 -1.92 -16.23 14.79
CA LEU A 286 -0.86 -16.63 15.70
C LEU A 286 -1.53 -17.36 16.88
N PRO A 287 -0.97 -18.49 17.37
CA PRO A 287 -1.43 -19.09 18.61
C PRO A 287 -1.65 -17.95 19.61
N PHE A 288 -2.85 -17.87 20.18
CA PHE A 288 -3.10 -16.88 21.21
C PHE A 288 -2.20 -17.28 22.38
N GLU A 289 -1.00 -16.69 22.45
CA GLU A 289 -0.28 -16.63 23.71
C GLU A 289 -1.19 -15.83 24.62
N ARG A 290 -1.88 -16.58 25.50
CA ARG A 290 -2.68 -16.00 26.56
C ARG A 290 -1.75 -15.00 27.23
N PRO A 291 -2.05 -13.68 27.21
CA PRO A 291 -1.18 -12.70 27.83
C PRO A 291 -0.90 -13.23 29.21
N ALA A 292 0.39 -13.47 29.52
CA ALA A 292 0.81 -14.02 30.80
C ALA A 292 0.05 -13.22 31.83
N ALA A 293 -0.82 -13.90 32.60
CA ALA A 293 -1.73 -13.22 33.51
C ALA A 293 -0.87 -12.23 34.30
N GLU A 294 -1.07 -10.93 34.07
CA GLU A 294 -0.36 -9.92 34.83
C GLU A 294 -0.56 -10.33 36.28
N PRO A 295 0.52 -10.59 37.04
CA PRO A 295 0.37 -11.03 38.41
C PRO A 295 -0.49 -9.96 39.07
N LEU A 296 -1.71 -10.35 39.44
CA LEU A 296 -2.63 -9.53 40.21
C LEU A 296 -1.77 -8.93 41.31
N LYS A 297 -1.51 -7.62 41.22
CA LYS A 297 -0.92 -6.87 42.33
C LYS A 297 -1.90 -7.10 43.45
N LYS A 298 -1.59 -8.05 44.33
CA LYS A 298 -2.25 -8.19 45.61
C LYS A 298 -1.99 -6.86 46.27
N ASP A 299 -3.02 -6.03 46.32
CA ASP A 299 -3.03 -4.82 47.10
C ASP A 299 -2.60 -5.24 48.51
N ALA A 300 -1.35 -4.91 48.83
CA ALA A 300 -0.77 -5.15 50.13
C ALA A 300 -1.57 -4.25 51.08
N LYS A 301 -2.54 -4.89 51.73
CA LYS A 301 -3.33 -4.36 52.81
C LYS A 301 -2.39 -3.68 53.79
N THR A 302 -2.51 -2.37 53.83
CA THR A 302 -1.88 -1.45 54.75
C THR A 302 -2.22 -1.87 56.17
N THR A 303 -1.19 -2.18 56.96
CA THR A 303 -1.25 -2.17 58.42
C THR A 303 -0.13 -1.26 58.91
N ASP A 304 -0.55 -0.14 59.49
CA ASP A 304 -0.02 0.60 60.63
C ASP A 304 1.50 0.71 60.81
N VAL A 305 2.00 1.93 61.02
CA VAL A 305 2.39 2.46 62.35
C VAL A 305 3.18 3.76 62.16
N LEU A 306 2.84 4.73 63.00
CA LEU A 306 3.51 6.01 63.33
C LEU A 306 5.04 5.96 63.25
N ASP A 307 5.70 7.03 62.78
CA ASP A 307 6.40 7.95 63.69
C ASP A 307 6.96 9.21 62.99
N SER A 308 6.96 10.26 63.80
CA SER A 308 7.50 11.61 63.79
C SER A 308 8.74 11.95 62.95
N GLY A 309 8.82 13.21 62.54
CA GLY A 309 10.10 13.82 62.15
C GLY A 309 9.99 15.17 61.44
N ALA A 310 9.78 16.23 62.21
CA ALA A 310 9.84 17.62 61.77
C ALA A 310 11.25 18.05 61.33
N GLY A 311 11.34 19.02 60.41
CA GLY A 311 12.49 19.93 60.37
C GLY A 311 12.82 20.63 59.05
N ILE A 312 12.61 21.96 59.04
CA ILE A 312 13.45 23.01 58.40
C ILE A 312 13.24 23.16 56.88
N ALA A 313 12.50 24.15 56.36
CA ALA A 313 12.65 25.62 56.35
C ALA A 313 13.68 26.17 55.34
N ALA A 314 13.19 27.13 54.53
CA ALA A 314 13.91 28.21 53.83
C ALA A 314 14.83 27.78 52.66
N GLU A 315 15.11 28.55 51.59
CA GLU A 315 14.70 29.85 51.05
C GLU A 315 15.39 29.97 49.67
N SER A 316 15.09 31.05 48.96
CA SER A 316 15.86 31.65 47.85
C SER A 316 15.58 31.05 46.45
N SER A 317 14.92 31.74 45.52
CA SER A 317 15.14 33.07 44.91
C SER A 317 16.25 33.08 43.86
N ASN A 318 16.03 33.91 42.83
CA ASN A 318 16.92 34.30 41.72
C ASN A 318 16.95 33.36 40.51
N SER A 319 16.96 33.85 39.27
CA SER A 319 16.92 35.21 38.73
C SER A 319 16.90 35.12 37.20
N ASP A 320 16.33 36.15 36.60
CA ASP A 320 16.55 36.67 35.26
C ASP A 320 17.80 36.20 34.49
N LYS A 321 17.64 35.91 33.19
CA LYS A 321 18.55 36.43 32.15
C LYS A 321 17.99 36.36 30.73
N LYS A 322 17.59 37.55 30.26
CA LYS A 322 17.55 38.01 28.86
C LYS A 322 18.99 38.26 28.36
N PRO A 323 19.33 37.96 27.10
CA PRO A 323 19.67 39.04 26.14
C PRO A 323 19.08 38.76 24.74
N ALA A 324 18.46 39.73 24.08
CA ALA A 324 19.06 40.80 23.25
C ALA A 324 19.52 40.31 21.86
N ALA A 325 18.78 40.79 20.85
CA ALA A 325 19.16 40.81 19.45
C ALA A 325 20.30 41.81 19.18
N PRO A 326 20.98 41.67 18.04
CA PRO A 326 21.12 42.76 17.07
C PRO A 326 20.71 42.27 15.66
N GLY A 327 20.07 43.04 14.79
CA GLY A 327 20.32 44.43 14.46
C GLY A 327 21.34 44.50 13.32
N GLY A 328 20.88 44.64 12.07
CA GLY A 328 21.77 44.77 10.90
C GLY A 328 21.02 45.01 9.60
N LEU A 329 20.75 46.28 9.30
CA LEU A 329 20.41 46.78 7.96
C LEU A 329 21.60 46.58 7.00
N SER A 330 21.34 46.25 5.73
CA SER A 330 21.88 47.07 4.63
C SER A 330 21.03 46.95 3.37
N LYS A 331 20.73 48.13 2.81
CA LYS A 331 20.26 48.37 1.45
C LYS A 331 21.43 48.15 0.48
N ASP A 332 21.13 47.74 -0.75
CA ASP A 332 21.71 48.16 -2.05
C ASP A 332 20.95 47.37 -3.14
N LYS A 333 20.05 47.92 -3.96
CA LYS A 333 20.16 48.84 -5.12
C LYS A 333 20.99 48.30 -6.29
N GLU A 334 20.41 48.47 -7.49
CA GLU A 334 20.96 48.27 -8.85
C GLU A 334 21.13 46.78 -9.30
N LYS A 335 20.83 46.35 -10.53
CA LYS A 335 20.61 47.02 -11.82
C LYS A 335 20.00 45.98 -12.79
N MET A 336 18.96 46.34 -13.55
CA MET A 336 18.55 45.62 -14.76
C MET A 336 19.60 45.81 -15.86
N PRO A 337 19.72 44.87 -16.80
CA PRO A 337 19.87 45.28 -18.19
C PRO A 337 18.89 44.56 -19.13
N ASN A 338 18.17 45.41 -19.88
CA ASN A 338 17.91 45.37 -21.32
C ASN A 338 17.71 44.00 -22.01
N VAL A 339 16.46 43.81 -22.40
CA VAL A 339 15.99 43.04 -23.55
C VAL A 339 16.41 43.75 -24.85
N PRO A 340 16.91 43.03 -25.87
CA PRO A 340 16.76 43.43 -27.26
C PRO A 340 15.53 42.77 -27.88
N ASP A 341 14.69 43.65 -28.42
CA ASP A 341 13.66 43.43 -29.41
C ASP A 341 14.32 43.09 -30.76
N ASP A 342 13.79 42.11 -31.49
CA ASP A 342 13.97 41.78 -32.91
C ASP A 342 13.36 40.37 -33.11
N GLY A 343 12.44 40.07 -34.01
CA GLY A 343 11.86 40.78 -35.13
C GLY A 343 10.84 39.86 -35.82
N ALA A 344 10.16 40.44 -36.80
CA ALA A 344 8.99 39.97 -37.51
C ALA A 344 9.07 38.57 -38.16
N GLY A 345 7.90 37.95 -38.33
CA GLY A 345 7.71 36.75 -39.15
C GLY A 345 6.23 36.37 -39.31
N THR A 346 5.51 37.13 -40.12
CA THR A 346 4.14 36.85 -40.57
C THR A 346 4.03 35.62 -41.47
N SER A 347 2.83 35.04 -41.45
CA SER A 347 2.06 34.43 -42.55
C SER A 347 2.01 32.89 -42.71
N ALA A 348 0.75 32.43 -42.81
CA ALA A 348 0.21 31.27 -43.53
C ALA A 348 0.74 29.88 -43.12
N SER A 349 -0.09 28.89 -42.81
CA SER A 349 -1.07 28.33 -43.75
C SER A 349 -2.00 27.35 -43.03
N ASP A 350 -3.27 27.39 -43.38
CA ASP A 350 -4.24 26.30 -43.24
C ASP A 350 -3.69 24.99 -43.80
N GLN A 351 -3.69 23.91 -43.00
CA GLN A 351 -3.94 22.57 -43.52
C GLN A 351 -4.87 21.81 -42.57
N LYS A 352 -6.10 21.73 -43.04
CA LYS A 352 -7.20 20.90 -42.58
C LYS A 352 -7.09 19.59 -43.37
N GLU A 353 -6.84 18.47 -42.70
CA GLU A 353 -7.03 17.14 -43.29
C GLU A 353 -7.68 16.18 -42.30
N PRO A 354 -8.40 15.16 -42.83
CA PRO A 354 -9.66 14.71 -42.27
C PRO A 354 -9.50 13.49 -41.35
N LEU A 355 -10.49 13.36 -40.45
CA LEU A 355 -10.83 12.07 -39.86
C LEU A 355 -11.29 11.13 -40.96
N ASP A 356 -10.56 10.03 -41.13
CA ASP A 356 -11.09 8.83 -41.77
C ASP A 356 -11.27 7.71 -40.74
N ASN A 357 -12.41 7.05 -40.92
CA ASN A 357 -13.00 5.99 -40.14
C ASN A 357 -12.12 4.74 -40.08
N ILE A 358 -12.04 4.11 -38.90
CA ILE A 358 -11.93 2.64 -38.81
C ILE A 358 -12.87 2.14 -37.71
N VAL A 359 -13.61 1.11 -38.09
CA VAL A 359 -14.62 0.28 -37.40
C VAL A 359 -14.22 -0.18 -36.00
#